data_AF-A0CJ40-F1
#
_entry.id   AF-A0CJ40-F1
#
_cell.length_a   1.000
_cell.length_b   1.000
_cell.length_c   1.000
_cell.angle_alpha   90.00
_cell.angle_beta   90.00
_cell.angle_gamma   90.00
#
_symmetry.space_group_name_H-M   'P 1'
#
loop_
_entity.id
_entity.type
_entity.pdbx_description
1 polymer ?
#
loop_
_entity_poly.entity_id
_entity_poly.type
_entity_poly.pdbx_seq_one_letter_code
_entity_poly.pdbx_strand_id
1 'polypeptide(L)'
;MLKFVKTPKYARWIKLGMIGFSILAISLSIVFLVNIITPFGRLTISSPANSFVELIFCIFVSISLILRLNDIMNYKQQVPYKIGLEIIIAAIGILQLIDFICWFINPVSDVLAAIICLFTFFIAGFHFGLWILQRIENNKKVQELDDHLTQQIQYIENQGSIQIPQTSKCKLVLEYILYSFMLVLVILNTCQIIHEANYPNSLGEGEQFYTVESQGYDVKIRTYCTGVKNQQQIILEAGGGSGGCDFSEIQTQLSKNYRVCSYDRAGYGMSWQAAAPQNSKNAMIIVQQVMEKVGFNTSVPNSIICVGHSAGGQLCRYYAQQMASIKGIVLLDSVPVMNWFYLAGQCQNQTVSQIYAQQQSTLPLIKTMASLWPLYIITPFMSKGGFKPSNLQGWVNWQITTTRNWYSQSLGYASELEECQEQCMESSIINPESMIDKPIIVITASNQSITCEDRNLTGTDCQNYYCQQNASMKLAVNQSLLGNEVSKYVECPGICNHDFIWKQPDFIVQQIEYYIPLF
;
A
#
# COMPACT_ATOMS: atom_id res chain seq x y z
N MET A 1 -32.86 20.71 23.56
CA MET A 1 -32.43 19.30 23.31
C MET A 1 -32.76 18.33 24.45
N LEU A 2 -32.33 18.55 25.69
CA LEU A 2 -32.54 17.61 26.82
C LEU A 2 -34.00 17.28 27.18
N LYS A 3 -34.93 18.24 27.08
CA LYS A 3 -36.39 17.98 27.19
C LYS A 3 -36.95 17.21 25.99
N PHE A 4 -36.36 17.42 24.81
CA PHE A 4 -36.71 16.74 23.58
C PHE A 4 -36.37 15.25 23.68
N VAL A 5 -35.14 14.88 24.06
CA VAL A 5 -34.68 13.47 24.12
C VAL A 5 -35.56 12.55 24.97
N LYS A 6 -36.23 13.09 25.99
CA LYS A 6 -36.98 12.32 26.99
C LYS A 6 -38.46 12.20 26.79
N THR A 7 -39.05 13.07 25.97
CA THR A 7 -40.49 12.97 25.76
C THR A 7 -40.72 11.64 25.02
N PRO A 8 -41.64 10.74 25.46
CA PRO A 8 -41.81 9.42 24.85
C PRO A 8 -42.00 9.50 23.32
N LYS A 9 -42.68 10.57 22.87
CA LYS A 9 -42.85 10.94 21.47
C LYS A 9 -41.51 11.15 20.73
N TYR A 10 -40.56 11.85 21.34
CA TYR A 10 -39.26 12.19 20.76
C TYR A 10 -38.18 11.15 21.03
N ALA A 11 -38.27 10.38 22.12
CA ALA A 11 -37.46 9.17 22.32
C ALA A 11 -37.68 8.16 21.18
N ARG A 12 -38.92 8.07 20.69
CA ARG A 12 -39.26 7.33 19.47
C ARG A 12 -38.59 7.93 18.24
N TRP A 13 -38.58 9.26 18.08
CA TRP A 13 -37.91 9.94 16.97
C TRP A 13 -36.39 9.79 17.00
N ILE A 14 -35.76 9.76 18.17
CA ILE A 14 -34.33 9.49 18.32
C ILE A 14 -34.02 8.04 17.98
N LYS A 15 -34.80 7.07 18.50
CA LYS A 15 -34.66 5.67 18.09
C LYS A 15 -34.85 5.49 16.59
N LEU A 16 -35.85 6.14 15.98
CA LEU A 16 -36.07 6.12 14.54
C LEU A 16 -34.96 6.79 13.76
N GLY A 17 -34.43 7.94 14.24
CA GLY A 17 -33.29 8.61 13.64
C GLY A 17 -32.03 7.77 13.70
N MET A 18 -31.80 7.05 14.79
CA MET A 18 -30.65 6.14 14.95
C MET A 18 -30.80 4.88 14.11
N ILE A 19 -31.99 4.28 14.05
CA ILE A 19 -32.28 3.22 13.09
C ILE A 19 -32.07 3.74 11.67
N GLY A 20 -32.49 4.98 11.38
CA GLY A 20 -32.24 5.65 10.11
C GLY A 20 -30.75 5.85 9.81
N PHE A 21 -29.97 6.33 10.76
CA PHE A 21 -28.51 6.49 10.62
C PHE A 21 -27.78 5.16 10.52
N SER A 22 -28.20 4.14 11.27
CA SER A 22 -27.63 2.80 11.19
C SER A 22 -28.01 2.10 9.89
N ILE A 23 -29.26 2.23 9.43
CA ILE A 23 -29.68 1.75 8.11
C ILE A 23 -28.91 2.52 7.03
N LEU A 24 -28.80 3.84 7.12
CA LEU A 24 -28.04 4.65 6.17
C LEU A 24 -26.56 4.26 6.16
N ALA A 25 -25.94 4.06 7.33
CA ALA A 25 -24.56 3.61 7.45
C ALA A 25 -24.36 2.19 6.93
N ILE A 26 -25.32 1.27 7.14
CA ILE A 26 -25.29 -0.09 6.58
C ILE A 26 -25.53 -0.04 5.07
N SER A 27 -26.47 0.76 4.58
CA SER A 27 -26.75 0.95 3.16
C SER A 27 -25.59 1.61 2.44
N LEU A 28 -24.98 2.64 3.03
CA LEU A 28 -23.74 3.24 2.55
C LEU A 28 -22.60 2.22 2.61
N SER A 29 -22.46 1.45 3.69
CA SER A 29 -21.49 0.36 3.78
C SER A 29 -21.68 -0.67 2.67
N ILE A 30 -22.92 -1.00 2.29
CA ILE A 30 -23.23 -1.91 1.19
C ILE A 30 -22.88 -1.26 -0.16
N VAL A 31 -23.24 0.01 -0.37
CA VAL A 31 -22.89 0.76 -1.59
C VAL A 31 -21.37 0.89 -1.74
N PHE A 32 -20.66 1.15 -0.64
CA PHE A 32 -19.22 1.23 -0.59
C PHE A 32 -18.57 -0.14 -0.76
N LEU A 33 -19.15 -1.21 -0.20
CA LEU A 33 -18.71 -2.58 -0.43
C LEU A 33 -18.89 -2.98 -1.91
N VAL A 34 -19.98 -2.57 -2.55
CA VAL A 34 -20.17 -2.76 -4.00
C VAL A 34 -19.10 -1.99 -4.79
N ASN A 35 -18.76 -0.77 -4.39
CA ASN A 35 -17.68 -0.01 -5.05
C ASN A 35 -16.27 -0.60 -4.79
N ILE A 36 -16.07 -1.30 -3.67
CA ILE A 36 -14.83 -2.06 -3.38
C ILE A 36 -14.74 -3.32 -4.27
N ILE A 37 -15.88 -3.99 -4.53
CA ILE A 37 -15.94 -5.24 -5.31
C ILE A 37 -16.00 -4.97 -6.83
N THR A 38 -16.69 -3.92 -7.25
CA THR A 38 -16.83 -3.45 -8.64
C THR A 38 -16.49 -1.96 -8.70
N PRO A 39 -15.29 -1.59 -9.14
CA PRO A 39 -14.80 -0.22 -9.06
C PRO A 39 -15.31 0.56 -10.27
N PHE A 40 -15.78 1.79 -10.05
CA PHE A 40 -16.30 2.67 -11.10
C PHE A 40 -15.68 4.07 -11.00
N GLY A 41 -15.25 4.63 -12.13
CA GLY A 41 -14.63 5.97 -12.24
C GLY A 41 -13.48 6.26 -11.23
N ARG A 42 -13.37 7.52 -10.79
CA ARG A 42 -12.33 8.05 -9.86
C ARG A 42 -12.25 7.34 -8.48
N LEU A 43 -12.99 6.25 -8.27
CA LEU A 43 -12.98 5.35 -7.12
C LEU A 43 -12.10 4.12 -7.41
N THR A 44 -10.87 4.33 -7.86
CA THR A 44 -10.02 3.23 -8.31
C THR A 44 -9.66 2.29 -7.13
N ILE A 45 -9.54 0.97 -7.38
CA ILE A 45 -9.14 -0.15 -6.45
C ILE A 45 -7.70 -0.02 -5.95
N SER A 46 -7.30 1.19 -5.70
CA SER A 46 -5.94 1.63 -5.93
C SER A 46 -5.33 2.12 -4.62
N SER A 47 -6.19 2.43 -3.65
CA SER A 47 -5.90 2.40 -2.22
C SER A 47 -7.00 1.65 -1.45
N PRO A 48 -7.45 0.47 -1.92
CA PRO A 48 -8.66 -0.15 -1.39
C PRO A 48 -8.44 -0.65 0.03
N ALA A 49 -7.19 -0.78 0.48
CA ALA A 49 -6.91 -1.19 1.84
C ALA A 49 -7.31 -0.09 2.84
N ASN A 50 -7.14 1.19 2.52
CA ASN A 50 -7.58 2.29 3.40
C ASN A 50 -9.09 2.39 3.40
N SER A 51 -9.73 2.45 2.23
CA SER A 51 -11.20 2.43 2.13
C SER A 51 -11.84 1.20 2.79
N PHE A 52 -11.24 0.01 2.68
CA PHE A 52 -11.71 -1.22 3.33
C PHE A 52 -11.54 -1.17 4.86
N VAL A 53 -10.38 -0.72 5.35
CA VAL A 53 -10.13 -0.57 6.79
C VAL A 53 -11.06 0.48 7.40
N GLU A 54 -11.25 1.62 6.73
CA GLU A 54 -12.18 2.65 7.16
C GLU A 54 -13.64 2.16 7.15
N LEU A 55 -14.02 1.32 6.18
CA LEU A 55 -15.32 0.67 6.18
C LEU A 55 -15.50 -0.23 7.41
N ILE A 56 -14.50 -1.01 7.78
CA ILE A 56 -14.53 -1.84 9.00
C ILE A 56 -14.68 -0.95 10.24
N PHE A 57 -13.97 0.17 10.31
CA PHE A 57 -14.07 1.12 11.43
C PHE A 57 -15.47 1.73 11.53
N CYS A 58 -16.03 2.19 10.40
CA CYS A 58 -17.38 2.73 10.34
C CYS A 58 -18.42 1.70 10.81
N ILE A 59 -18.31 0.43 10.37
CA ILE A 59 -19.17 -0.66 10.81
C ILE A 59 -19.02 -0.91 12.31
N PHE A 60 -17.78 -0.99 12.83
CA PHE A 60 -17.52 -1.21 14.25
C PHE A 60 -18.10 -0.11 15.14
N VAL A 61 -17.88 1.16 14.79
CA VAL A 61 -18.41 2.32 15.53
C VAL A 61 -19.94 2.37 15.45
N SER A 62 -20.52 1.98 14.33
CA SER A 62 -21.98 1.88 14.15
C SER A 62 -22.59 0.78 15.03
N ILE A 63 -22.03 -0.43 15.03
CA ILE A 63 -22.48 -1.54 15.89
C ILE A 63 -22.35 -1.16 17.37
N SER A 64 -21.24 -0.52 17.73
CA SER A 64 -20.98 0.02 19.06
C SER A 64 -22.09 0.97 19.53
N LEU A 65 -22.47 1.93 18.69
CA LEU A 65 -23.55 2.87 18.96
C LEU A 65 -24.90 2.16 19.17
N ILE A 66 -25.20 1.15 18.35
CA ILE A 66 -26.44 0.35 18.47
C ILE A 66 -26.48 -0.41 19.81
N LEU A 67 -25.38 -1.04 20.21
CA LEU A 67 -25.32 -1.82 21.45
C LEU A 67 -25.39 -0.94 22.71
N ARG A 68 -24.81 0.27 22.69
CA ARG A 68 -24.77 1.20 23.83
C ARG A 68 -26.00 2.08 24.00
N LEU A 69 -26.80 2.20 22.95
CA LEU A 69 -28.07 2.92 22.91
C LEU A 69 -29.02 2.56 24.06
N ASN A 70 -29.11 1.27 24.38
CA ASN A 70 -29.98 0.76 25.43
C ASN A 70 -29.53 1.21 26.83
N ASP A 71 -28.22 1.33 27.05
CA ASP A 71 -27.65 1.82 28.29
C ASP A 71 -27.81 3.34 28.45
N ILE A 72 -27.69 4.09 27.34
CA ILE A 72 -27.91 5.54 27.30
C ILE A 72 -29.39 5.87 27.59
N MET A 73 -30.31 5.15 26.95
CA MET A 73 -31.75 5.40 27.07
C MET A 73 -32.35 4.94 28.40
N ASN A 74 -31.83 3.85 29.00
CA ASN A 74 -32.39 3.29 30.24
C ASN A 74 -31.71 3.78 31.53
N TYR A 75 -30.97 4.89 31.45
CA TYR A 75 -30.55 5.67 32.61
C TYR A 75 -29.84 4.87 33.72
N LYS A 76 -29.03 3.86 33.35
CA LYS A 76 -28.26 3.08 34.34
C LYS A 76 -27.08 3.92 34.84
N GLN A 77 -26.87 3.93 36.17
CA GLN A 77 -25.75 4.63 36.81
C GLN A 77 -24.43 4.29 36.10
N GLN A 78 -23.75 5.34 35.64
CA GLN A 78 -22.50 5.22 34.91
C GLN A 78 -21.33 5.16 35.90
N VAL A 79 -20.78 3.96 36.09
CA VAL A 79 -19.58 3.73 36.88
C VAL A 79 -18.38 4.45 36.22
N PRO A 80 -17.40 4.99 36.97
CA PRO A 80 -16.24 5.72 36.45
C PRO A 80 -15.50 5.06 35.27
N TYR A 81 -15.47 3.73 35.18
CA TYR A 81 -14.83 3.02 34.05
C TYR A 81 -15.48 3.29 32.68
N LYS A 82 -16.77 3.67 32.62
CA LYS A 82 -17.44 4.02 31.35
C LYS A 82 -16.92 5.34 30.79
N ILE A 83 -16.39 6.24 31.62
CA ILE A 83 -15.81 7.51 31.19
C ILE A 83 -14.61 7.26 30.26
N GLY A 84 -13.76 6.28 30.58
CA GLY A 84 -12.62 5.92 29.75
C GLY A 84 -13.02 5.47 28.34
N LEU A 85 -14.08 4.66 28.22
CA LEU A 85 -14.60 4.20 26.92
C LEU A 85 -15.15 5.36 26.07
N GLU A 86 -15.83 6.32 26.68
CA GLU A 86 -16.38 7.48 25.96
C GLU A 86 -15.28 8.44 25.51
N ILE A 87 -14.22 8.61 26.32
CA ILE A 87 -13.02 9.34 25.92
C ILE A 87 -12.36 8.67 24.71
N ILE A 88 -12.27 7.33 24.70
CA ILE A 88 -11.72 6.57 23.56
C ILE A 88 -12.58 6.80 22.30
N ILE A 89 -13.91 6.76 22.40
CA ILE A 89 -14.80 7.01 21.25
C ILE A 89 -14.65 8.44 20.74
N ALA A 90 -14.53 9.43 21.62
CA ALA A 90 -14.27 10.81 21.23
C ALA A 90 -12.91 10.96 20.52
N ALA A 91 -11.87 10.28 21.01
CA ALA A 91 -10.55 10.26 20.39
C ALA A 91 -10.60 9.64 18.98
N ILE A 92 -11.30 8.52 18.80
CA ILE A 92 -11.54 7.91 17.48
C ILE A 92 -12.20 8.94 16.55
N GLY A 93 -13.25 9.64 17.02
CA GLY A 93 -13.92 10.67 16.21
C GLY A 93 -12.97 11.79 15.76
N ILE A 94 -12.17 12.35 16.68
CA ILE A 94 -11.22 13.42 16.35
C ILE A 94 -10.18 12.97 15.33
N LEU A 95 -9.60 11.78 15.52
CA LEU A 95 -8.62 11.22 14.57
C LEU A 95 -9.24 11.04 13.18
N GLN A 96 -10.48 10.55 13.11
CA GLN A 96 -11.21 10.37 11.86
C GLN A 96 -11.51 11.70 11.13
N LEU A 97 -11.69 12.81 11.88
CA LEU A 97 -11.77 14.14 11.26
C LEU A 97 -10.43 14.58 10.67
N ILE A 98 -9.32 14.27 11.36
CA ILE A 98 -7.96 14.52 10.84
C ILE A 98 -7.72 13.70 9.57
N ASP A 99 -8.09 12.42 9.59
CA ASP A 99 -7.96 11.51 8.44
C ASP A 99 -8.77 12.00 7.23
N PHE A 100 -10.00 12.45 7.44
CA PHE A 100 -10.82 13.08 6.39
C PHE A 100 -10.09 14.24 5.72
N ILE A 101 -9.53 15.17 6.51
CA ILE A 101 -8.82 16.34 5.98
C ILE A 101 -7.58 15.89 5.22
N CYS A 102 -6.78 14.98 5.80
CA CYS A 102 -5.52 14.54 5.21
C CYS A 102 -5.76 13.78 3.89
N TRP A 103 -6.75 12.90 3.82
CA TRP A 103 -7.13 12.23 2.58
C TRP A 103 -7.64 13.19 1.52
N PHE A 104 -8.39 14.21 1.92
CA PHE A 104 -8.96 15.17 0.99
C PHE A 104 -7.89 16.08 0.36
N ILE A 105 -6.85 16.46 1.12
CA ILE A 105 -5.78 17.35 0.64
C ILE A 105 -4.58 16.59 0.05
N ASN A 106 -4.52 15.26 0.19
CA ASN A 106 -3.44 14.44 -0.35
C ASN A 106 -3.34 14.67 -1.89
N PRO A 107 -2.12 14.86 -2.46
CA PRO A 107 -1.92 14.92 -3.91
C PRO A 107 -2.52 13.72 -4.68
N VAL A 108 -2.72 12.62 -3.96
CA VAL A 108 -3.41 11.38 -4.30
C VAL A 108 -4.57 11.12 -3.34
N SER A 109 -5.64 11.90 -3.49
CA SER A 109 -6.79 11.81 -2.60
C SER A 109 -7.57 10.50 -2.77
N ASP A 110 -7.70 9.71 -1.69
CA ASP A 110 -8.73 8.68 -1.56
C ASP A 110 -10.02 9.35 -1.05
N VAL A 111 -10.83 9.85 -1.99
CA VAL A 111 -12.07 10.56 -1.68
C VAL A 111 -13.07 9.66 -0.96
N LEU A 112 -13.04 8.35 -1.24
CA LEU A 112 -13.96 7.40 -0.62
C LEU A 112 -13.60 7.18 0.85
N ALA A 113 -12.33 6.88 1.14
CA ALA A 113 -11.85 6.79 2.52
C ALA A 113 -12.13 8.10 3.27
N ALA A 114 -11.86 9.26 2.67
CA ALA A 114 -12.16 10.56 3.28
C ALA A 114 -13.64 10.67 3.69
N ILE A 115 -14.57 10.31 2.79
CA ILE A 115 -16.01 10.35 3.07
C ILE A 115 -16.37 9.38 4.21
N ILE A 116 -15.82 8.16 4.22
CA ILE A 116 -16.05 7.19 5.29
C ILE A 116 -15.53 7.72 6.64
N CYS A 117 -14.35 8.35 6.66
CA CYS A 117 -13.81 8.97 7.86
C CYS A 117 -14.71 10.09 8.40
N LEU A 118 -15.21 10.95 7.51
CA LEU A 118 -16.14 12.02 7.86
C LEU A 118 -17.45 11.46 8.46
N PHE A 119 -17.98 10.39 7.89
CA PHE A 119 -19.16 9.70 8.46
C PHE A 119 -18.85 9.12 9.84
N THR A 120 -17.70 8.46 10.01
CA THR A 120 -17.28 7.88 11.29
C THR A 120 -17.13 8.97 12.36
N PHE A 121 -16.59 10.14 12.02
CA PHE A 121 -16.55 11.31 12.89
C PHE A 121 -17.94 11.74 13.37
N PHE A 122 -18.92 11.87 12.46
CA PHE A 122 -20.28 12.25 12.84
C PHE A 122 -20.95 11.21 13.75
N ILE A 123 -20.75 9.92 13.50
CA ILE A 123 -21.32 8.83 14.32
C ILE A 123 -20.70 8.86 15.73
N ALA A 124 -19.38 8.98 15.83
CA ALA A 124 -18.67 9.08 17.11
C ALA A 124 -19.07 10.35 17.88
N GLY A 125 -19.17 11.50 17.19
CA GLY A 125 -19.60 12.77 17.77
C GLY A 125 -21.03 12.72 18.29
N PHE A 126 -21.93 12.07 17.56
CA PHE A 126 -23.31 11.84 18.01
C PHE A 126 -23.36 10.97 19.28
N HIS A 127 -22.57 9.88 19.33
CA HIS A 127 -22.43 9.03 20.51
C HIS A 127 -22.00 9.84 21.74
N PHE A 128 -20.92 10.60 21.60
CA PHE A 128 -20.34 11.40 22.67
C PHE A 128 -21.28 12.52 23.13
N GLY A 129 -21.99 13.17 22.20
CA GLY A 129 -22.98 14.20 22.50
C GLY A 129 -24.15 13.68 23.35
N LEU A 130 -24.70 12.51 23.00
CA LEU A 130 -25.74 11.86 23.81
C LEU A 130 -25.25 11.53 25.23
N TRP A 131 -24.01 11.06 25.34
CA TRP A 131 -23.39 10.76 26.62
C TRP A 131 -23.23 12.00 27.51
N ILE A 132 -22.74 13.13 26.97
CA ILE A 132 -22.63 14.40 27.72
C ILE A 132 -23.99 14.85 28.24
N LEU A 133 -25.02 14.82 27.39
CA LEU A 133 -26.37 15.24 27.78
C LEU A 133 -26.89 14.40 28.96
N GLN A 134 -26.66 13.08 28.94
CA GLN A 134 -27.02 12.19 30.05
C GLN A 134 -26.29 12.57 31.36
N ARG A 135 -25.01 12.95 31.27
CA ARG A 135 -24.20 13.29 32.46
C ARG A 135 -24.58 14.64 33.07
N ILE A 136 -24.84 15.66 32.25
CA ILE A 136 -25.35 16.97 32.71
C ILE A 136 -26.64 16.77 33.51
N GLU A 137 -27.51 15.88 33.06
CA GLU A 137 -28.74 15.59 33.77
C GLU A 137 -28.50 14.79 35.05
N ASN A 138 -27.63 13.77 35.05
CA ASN A 138 -27.28 13.06 36.28
C ASN A 138 -26.76 14.03 37.34
N ASN A 139 -25.92 14.98 36.97
CA ASN A 139 -25.45 15.99 37.90
C ASN A 139 -26.58 16.90 38.38
N LYS A 140 -27.49 17.36 37.50
CA LYS A 140 -28.66 18.15 37.91
C LYS A 140 -29.59 17.38 38.84
N LYS A 141 -29.84 16.10 38.55
CA LYS A 141 -30.64 15.22 39.39
C LYS A 141 -29.96 14.92 40.70
N VAL A 142 -28.64 14.69 40.73
CA VAL A 142 -27.87 14.51 41.97
C VAL A 142 -27.88 15.79 42.78
N GLN A 143 -27.86 16.97 42.15
CA GLN A 143 -27.95 18.27 42.81
C GLN A 143 -29.36 18.53 43.36
N GLU A 144 -30.42 18.25 42.59
CA GLU A 144 -31.82 18.24 43.06
C GLU A 144 -32.08 17.14 44.11
N LEU A 145 -31.38 16.00 44.02
CA LEU A 145 -31.42 14.94 45.02
C LEU A 145 -30.69 15.38 46.27
N ASP A 146 -29.52 16.03 46.22
CA ASP A 146 -28.75 16.51 47.40
C ASP A 146 -29.56 17.52 48.22
N ASP A 147 -30.26 18.43 47.51
CA ASP A 147 -31.19 19.40 48.10
C ASP A 147 -32.36 18.69 48.84
N HIS A 148 -32.73 17.48 48.42
CA HIS A 148 -33.77 16.64 49.04
C HIS A 148 -33.23 15.52 49.97
N LEU A 149 -31.99 15.05 49.77
CA LEU A 149 -31.33 13.92 50.45
C LEU A 149 -30.78 14.34 51.79
N THR A 150 -30.41 15.61 51.95
CA THR A 150 -30.06 16.18 53.26
C THR A 150 -31.20 15.96 54.28
N GLN A 151 -32.46 15.78 53.81
CA GLN A 151 -33.61 15.40 54.64
C GLN A 151 -33.91 13.89 54.69
N GLN A 152 -33.47 13.08 53.72
CA GLN A 152 -33.78 11.63 53.64
C GLN A 152 -32.64 10.69 54.07
N ILE A 153 -31.38 11.15 54.14
CA ILE A 153 -30.23 10.35 54.59
C ILE A 153 -30.40 9.84 56.03
N GLN A 154 -31.08 10.59 56.91
CA GLN A 154 -31.44 10.14 58.27
C GLN A 154 -32.40 8.94 58.29
N TYR A 155 -33.14 8.68 57.21
CA TYR A 155 -34.15 7.62 57.15
C TYR A 155 -33.65 6.34 56.48
N ILE A 156 -32.68 6.44 55.57
CA ILE A 156 -32.22 5.32 54.74
C ILE A 156 -31.05 4.53 55.38
N GLU A 157 -30.29 5.12 56.32
CA GLU A 157 -29.26 4.38 57.10
C GLU A 157 -29.82 3.15 57.85
N ASN A 158 -31.15 3.08 58.06
CA ASN A 158 -31.78 1.96 58.77
C ASN A 158 -32.29 0.80 57.89
N GLN A 159 -32.35 0.91 56.55
CA GLN A 159 -32.88 -0.21 55.74
C GLN A 159 -32.12 -0.46 54.43
N GLY A 160 -31.15 -1.38 54.51
CA GLY A 160 -31.06 -2.53 53.61
C GLY A 160 -30.97 -2.29 52.09
N SER A 161 -29.74 -2.09 51.61
CA SER A 161 -29.16 -2.58 50.34
C SER A 161 -30.04 -2.58 49.08
N ILE A 162 -29.90 -1.52 48.27
CA ILE A 162 -30.31 -1.51 46.86
C ILE A 162 -29.26 -2.29 46.04
N GLN A 163 -29.63 -3.46 45.51
CA GLN A 163 -28.79 -4.22 44.57
C GLN A 163 -28.83 -3.60 43.17
N ILE A 164 -27.72 -2.97 42.77
CA ILE A 164 -27.49 -2.47 41.42
C ILE A 164 -27.17 -3.66 40.50
N PRO A 165 -27.77 -3.79 39.30
CA PRO A 165 -27.46 -4.88 38.38
C PRO A 165 -25.98 -4.85 37.98
N GLN A 166 -25.24 -5.89 38.34
CA GLN A 166 -23.83 -6.04 38.00
C GLN A 166 -23.66 -6.36 36.51
N THR A 167 -23.11 -5.42 35.75
CA THR A 167 -22.49 -5.73 34.46
C THR A 167 -21.36 -6.72 34.67
N SER A 168 -21.36 -7.84 33.93
CA SER A 168 -20.28 -8.83 33.97
C SER A 168 -18.92 -8.15 33.73
N LYS A 169 -18.01 -8.25 34.70
CA LYS A 169 -16.65 -7.70 34.60
C LYS A 169 -15.94 -8.18 33.33
N CYS A 170 -16.19 -9.42 32.90
CA CYS A 170 -15.61 -9.97 31.66
C CYS A 170 -16.09 -9.23 30.40
N LYS A 171 -17.39 -8.89 30.33
CA LYS A 171 -17.93 -8.14 29.19
C LYS A 171 -17.32 -6.75 29.09
N LEU A 172 -17.14 -6.09 30.23
CA LEU A 172 -16.52 -4.77 30.30
C LEU A 172 -15.05 -4.79 29.88
N VAL A 173 -14.29 -5.76 30.39
CA VAL A 173 -12.87 -5.93 30.02
C VAL A 173 -12.74 -6.19 28.52
N LEU A 174 -13.60 -7.04 27.95
CA LEU A 174 -13.62 -7.30 26.52
C LEU A 174 -13.92 -6.04 25.70
N GLU A 175 -14.93 -5.25 26.10
CA GLU A 175 -15.21 -3.97 25.44
C GLU A 175 -13.99 -3.05 25.48
N TYR A 176 -13.36 -2.88 26.64
CA TYR A 176 -12.18 -2.02 26.78
C TYR A 176 -11.02 -2.47 25.88
N ILE A 177 -10.77 -3.77 25.79
CA ILE A 177 -9.77 -4.36 24.90
C ILE A 177 -10.11 -4.02 23.43
N LEU A 178 -11.36 -4.22 23.02
CA LEU A 178 -11.80 -3.98 21.64
C LEU A 178 -11.69 -2.49 21.26
N TYR A 179 -12.18 -1.56 22.09
CA TYR A 179 -12.06 -0.12 21.79
C TYR A 179 -10.61 0.37 21.84
N SER A 180 -9.80 -0.13 22.78
CA SER A 180 -8.38 0.24 22.85
C SER A 180 -7.61 -0.28 21.64
N PHE A 181 -7.88 -1.52 21.21
CA PHE A 181 -7.33 -2.08 19.98
C PHE A 181 -7.73 -1.24 18.76
N MET A 182 -9.00 -0.89 18.63
CA MET A 182 -9.50 -0.04 17.54
C MET A 182 -8.88 1.36 17.56
N LEU A 183 -8.72 1.98 18.74
CA LEU A 183 -8.04 3.27 18.86
C LEU A 183 -6.58 3.19 18.41
N VAL A 184 -5.86 2.14 18.79
CA VAL A 184 -4.48 1.92 18.32
C VAL A 184 -4.46 1.79 16.80
N LEU A 185 -5.39 1.04 16.19
CA LEU A 185 -5.46 0.91 14.74
C LEU A 185 -5.73 2.25 14.04
N VAL A 186 -6.65 3.05 14.56
CA VAL A 186 -6.93 4.40 14.02
C VAL A 186 -5.70 5.29 14.15
N ILE A 187 -5.00 5.29 15.29
CA ILE A 187 -3.75 6.06 15.46
C ILE A 187 -2.68 5.65 14.45
N LEU A 188 -2.49 4.35 14.22
CA LEU A 188 -1.53 3.86 13.24
C LEU A 188 -1.90 4.32 11.82
N ASN A 189 -3.19 4.25 11.45
CA ASN A 189 -3.65 4.73 10.16
C ASN A 189 -3.51 6.25 10.02
N THR A 190 -3.90 7.03 11.04
CA THR A 190 -3.74 8.49 11.03
C THR A 190 -2.29 8.91 10.87
N CYS A 191 -1.36 8.25 11.56
CA CYS A 191 0.08 8.50 11.41
C CYS A 191 0.56 8.28 9.97
N GLN A 192 0.07 7.23 9.30
CA GLN A 192 0.36 6.96 7.89
C GLN A 192 -0.08 8.13 7.00
N ILE A 193 -1.34 8.53 7.11
CA ILE A 193 -1.95 9.51 6.20
C ILE A 193 -1.31 10.88 6.41
N ILE A 194 -1.08 11.26 7.66
CA ILE A 194 -0.35 12.49 7.99
C ILE A 194 1.05 12.47 7.38
N HIS A 195 1.75 11.33 7.44
CA HIS A 195 3.05 11.22 6.81
C HIS A 195 2.93 11.36 5.29
N GLU A 196 2.06 10.62 4.62
CA GLU A 196 1.88 10.71 3.16
C GLU A 196 1.51 12.13 2.70
N ALA A 197 0.68 12.84 3.47
CA ALA A 197 0.33 14.23 3.19
C ALA A 197 1.50 15.22 3.38
N ASN A 198 2.40 14.94 4.33
CA ASN A 198 3.54 15.80 4.68
C ASN A 198 4.88 15.37 4.07
N TYR A 199 4.94 14.21 3.41
CA TYR A 199 6.14 13.67 2.77
C TYR A 199 6.03 13.69 1.24
N PRO A 200 5.77 14.85 0.60
CA PRO A 200 6.14 14.97 -0.79
C PRO A 200 7.66 14.97 -0.81
N ASN A 201 8.28 13.83 -1.10
CA ASN A 201 9.68 13.80 -1.51
C ASN A 201 9.77 14.53 -2.86
N SER A 202 9.65 15.86 -2.82
CA SER A 202 9.88 16.67 -3.98
C SER A 202 11.35 16.56 -4.28
N LEU A 203 11.68 15.91 -5.39
CA LEU A 203 13.05 15.84 -5.88
C LEU A 203 13.53 17.20 -6.44
N GLY A 204 12.75 18.27 -6.25
CA GLY A 204 13.08 19.64 -6.61
C GLY A 204 12.56 20.02 -8.01
N GLU A 205 13.25 20.98 -8.64
CA GLU A 205 12.92 21.45 -9.98
C GLU A 205 13.01 20.28 -11.00
N GLY A 206 11.87 19.95 -11.63
CA GLY A 206 11.76 18.83 -12.57
C GLY A 206 10.76 17.75 -12.13
N GLU A 207 10.29 17.79 -10.89
CA GLU A 207 9.16 16.96 -10.45
C GLU A 207 7.85 17.52 -11.00
N GLN A 208 7.03 16.66 -11.61
CA GLN A 208 5.74 17.02 -12.18
C GLN A 208 4.74 15.86 -12.05
N PHE A 209 3.45 16.18 -12.05
CA PHE A 209 2.37 15.19 -12.06
C PHE A 209 1.57 15.28 -13.36
N TYR A 210 1.39 14.15 -14.03
CA TYR A 210 0.62 14.05 -15.27
C TYR A 210 -0.55 13.11 -15.09
N THR A 211 -1.75 13.56 -15.44
CA THR A 211 -2.93 12.69 -15.54
C THR A 211 -2.97 12.04 -16.91
N VAL A 212 -3.08 10.72 -16.94
CA VAL A 212 -3.22 9.89 -18.16
C VAL A 212 -4.43 8.98 -18.03
N GLU A 213 -4.87 8.40 -19.14
CA GLU A 213 -6.03 7.51 -19.15
C GLU A 213 -5.58 6.05 -19.24
N SER A 214 -6.09 5.20 -18.34
CA SER A 214 -5.88 3.75 -18.42
C SER A 214 -7.18 3.04 -18.08
N GLN A 215 -7.60 2.12 -18.95
CA GLN A 215 -8.79 1.29 -18.76
C GLN A 215 -10.09 2.10 -18.55
N GLY A 216 -10.17 3.34 -19.07
CA GLY A 216 -11.31 4.25 -18.90
C GLY A 216 -11.26 5.12 -17.64
N TYR A 217 -10.10 5.20 -16.98
CA TYR A 217 -9.90 5.91 -15.72
C TYR A 217 -8.73 6.90 -15.80
N ASP A 218 -8.89 8.07 -15.17
CA ASP A 218 -7.80 9.01 -14.93
C ASP A 218 -6.83 8.42 -13.88
N VAL A 219 -5.55 8.33 -14.24
CA VAL A 219 -4.45 7.93 -13.35
C VAL A 219 -3.42 9.06 -13.34
N LYS A 220 -3.19 9.66 -12.18
CA LYS A 220 -2.17 10.71 -12.02
C LYS A 220 -0.83 10.08 -11.66
N ILE A 221 0.17 10.32 -12.50
CA ILE A 221 1.51 9.75 -12.36
C ILE A 221 2.50 10.85 -11.98
N ARG A 222 3.30 10.57 -10.96
CA ARG A 222 4.45 11.39 -10.56
C ARG A 222 5.64 11.07 -11.46
N THR A 223 6.28 12.12 -11.96
CA THR A 223 7.49 12.04 -12.78
C THR A 223 8.55 12.98 -12.22
N TYR A 224 9.82 12.64 -12.42
CA TYR A 224 10.95 13.50 -12.10
C TYR A 224 11.95 13.49 -13.25
N CYS A 225 12.11 14.62 -13.90
CA CYS A 225 12.77 14.73 -15.19
C CYS A 225 13.85 15.81 -15.25
N THR A 226 15.08 15.40 -15.54
CA THR A 226 16.28 16.23 -15.50
C THR A 226 17.09 16.12 -16.79
N GLY A 227 17.98 17.08 -17.05
CA GLY A 227 18.78 17.14 -18.28
C GLY A 227 18.07 17.80 -19.47
N VAL A 228 18.79 17.97 -20.59
CA VAL A 228 18.36 18.82 -21.71
C VAL A 228 17.45 18.05 -22.68
N LYS A 229 16.31 18.63 -23.08
CA LYS A 229 15.26 17.96 -23.91
C LYS A 229 15.75 17.30 -25.20
N ASN A 230 16.81 17.83 -25.83
CA ASN A 230 17.32 17.34 -27.12
C ASN A 230 18.44 16.29 -27.00
N GLN A 231 18.80 15.86 -25.79
CA GLN A 231 19.76 14.78 -25.57
C GLN A 231 19.09 13.41 -25.68
N GLN A 232 19.91 12.35 -25.76
CA GLN A 232 19.42 10.97 -25.70
C GLN A 232 18.52 10.80 -24.47
N GLN A 233 17.35 10.20 -24.72
CA GLN A 233 16.27 10.07 -23.78
C GLN A 233 16.39 8.75 -23.01
N ILE A 234 16.31 8.82 -21.68
CA ILE A 234 16.43 7.68 -20.77
C ILE A 234 15.25 7.66 -19.80
N ILE A 235 14.55 6.53 -19.75
CA ILE A 235 13.52 6.23 -18.74
C ILE A 235 14.13 5.31 -17.69
N LEU A 236 13.92 5.64 -16.42
CA LEU A 236 14.31 4.82 -15.27
C LEU A 236 13.06 4.18 -14.65
N GLU A 237 13.01 2.85 -14.62
CA GLU A 237 11.88 2.06 -14.12
C GLU A 237 12.31 1.26 -12.88
N ALA A 238 11.64 1.55 -11.75
CA ALA A 238 11.99 1.07 -10.43
C ALA A 238 11.63 -0.41 -10.22
N GLY A 239 12.30 -1.03 -9.24
CA GLY A 239 12.01 -2.39 -8.82
C GLY A 239 10.65 -2.53 -8.12
N GLY A 240 10.28 -3.77 -7.80
CA GLY A 240 9.09 -4.03 -7.00
C GLY A 240 9.25 -3.45 -5.59
N GLY A 241 8.16 -2.91 -5.03
CA GLY A 241 8.21 -2.23 -3.72
C GLY A 241 8.92 -0.87 -3.73
N SER A 242 9.31 -0.33 -4.88
CA SER A 242 10.19 0.84 -5.01
C SER A 242 9.65 1.91 -5.97
N GLY A 243 10.01 3.18 -5.76
CA GLY A 243 9.61 4.31 -6.61
C GLY A 243 10.79 4.94 -7.35
N GLY A 244 10.53 5.97 -8.17
CA GLY A 244 11.55 6.63 -8.98
C GLY A 244 12.69 7.27 -8.18
N CYS A 245 12.46 7.56 -6.89
CA CYS A 245 13.48 8.11 -5.98
C CYS A 245 14.70 7.18 -5.79
N ASP A 246 14.54 5.88 -6.01
CA ASP A 246 15.60 4.89 -5.84
C ASP A 246 16.71 5.05 -6.89
N PHE A 247 16.42 5.77 -7.98
CA PHE A 247 17.38 6.15 -9.00
C PHE A 247 18.00 7.55 -8.79
N SER A 248 17.71 8.25 -7.70
CA SER A 248 18.11 9.65 -7.50
C SER A 248 19.60 9.93 -7.80
N GLU A 249 20.51 9.10 -7.28
CA GLU A 249 21.96 9.24 -7.53
C GLU A 249 22.32 8.97 -9.00
N ILE A 250 21.87 7.84 -9.55
CA ILE A 250 22.09 7.45 -10.95
C ILE A 250 21.55 8.51 -11.91
N GLN A 251 20.32 9.00 -11.67
CA GLN A 251 19.67 10.02 -12.46
C GLN A 251 20.44 11.34 -12.41
N THR A 252 20.90 11.76 -11.24
CA THR A 252 21.68 12.99 -11.06
C THR A 252 22.93 12.96 -11.94
N GLN A 253 23.65 11.84 -11.94
CA GLN A 253 24.86 11.70 -12.75
C GLN A 253 24.56 11.65 -14.25
N LEU A 254 23.61 10.81 -14.69
CA LEU A 254 23.24 10.69 -16.11
C LEU A 254 22.67 11.98 -16.68
N SER A 255 21.95 12.77 -15.88
CA SER A 255 21.30 14.01 -16.33
C SER A 255 22.26 15.11 -16.79
N LYS A 256 23.57 14.95 -16.55
CA LYS A 256 24.62 15.83 -17.09
C LYS A 256 24.71 15.76 -18.61
N ASN A 257 24.49 14.56 -19.17
CA ASN A 257 24.69 14.26 -20.59
C ASN A 257 23.42 13.81 -21.33
N TYR A 258 22.36 13.49 -20.58
CA TYR A 258 21.15 12.86 -21.11
C TYR A 258 19.88 13.51 -20.58
N ARG A 259 18.77 13.35 -21.30
CA ARG A 259 17.42 13.64 -20.79
C ARG A 259 16.93 12.43 -20.03
N VAL A 260 16.90 12.51 -18.71
CA VAL A 260 16.60 11.36 -17.84
C VAL A 260 15.32 11.61 -17.07
N CYS A 261 14.43 10.62 -17.07
CA CYS A 261 13.23 10.67 -16.26
C CYS A 261 13.03 9.38 -15.49
N SER A 262 12.87 9.51 -14.18
CA SER A 262 12.24 8.51 -13.34
C SER A 262 10.77 8.86 -13.15
N TYR A 263 9.96 7.86 -12.85
CA TYR A 263 8.57 8.02 -12.51
C TYR A 263 8.20 7.01 -11.45
N ASP A 264 7.12 7.29 -10.73
CA ASP A 264 6.54 6.26 -9.87
C ASP A 264 5.48 5.54 -10.69
N ARG A 265 5.62 4.22 -10.86
CA ARG A 265 4.60 3.41 -11.53
C ARG A 265 3.24 3.59 -10.85
N ALA A 266 2.14 3.36 -11.56
CA ALA A 266 0.80 3.48 -10.96
C ALA A 266 0.71 2.67 -9.66
N GLY A 267 0.40 3.34 -8.55
CA GLY A 267 0.35 2.77 -7.19
C GLY A 267 1.65 2.77 -6.40
N TYR A 268 2.74 3.25 -6.99
CA TYR A 268 4.03 3.41 -6.31
C TYR A 268 4.31 4.87 -5.98
N GLY A 269 5.13 5.12 -4.96
CA GLY A 269 5.69 6.43 -4.59
C GLY A 269 4.66 7.51 -4.32
N MET A 270 4.41 8.42 -5.27
CA MET A 270 3.35 9.44 -5.22
C MET A 270 2.36 9.35 -6.41
N SER A 271 2.41 8.27 -7.19
CA SER A 271 1.46 8.02 -8.27
C SER A 271 0.17 7.40 -7.77
N TRP A 272 -0.94 7.81 -8.38
CA TRP A 272 -2.25 7.18 -8.20
C TRP A 272 -2.18 5.76 -8.71
N GLN A 273 -2.98 4.91 -8.11
CA GLN A 273 -3.04 3.55 -8.58
C GLN A 273 -4.09 3.39 -9.69
N ALA A 274 -3.76 2.49 -10.61
CA ALA A 274 -4.58 2.17 -11.76
C ALA A 274 -5.63 1.11 -11.41
N ALA A 275 -6.64 1.00 -12.27
CA ALA A 275 -7.60 -0.10 -12.23
C ALA A 275 -6.90 -1.46 -12.45
N ALA A 276 -7.46 -2.52 -11.88
CA ALA A 276 -7.05 -3.89 -12.17
C ALA A 276 -7.60 -4.35 -13.53
N PRO A 277 -6.87 -5.20 -14.28
CA PRO A 277 -5.60 -5.83 -13.90
C PRO A 277 -4.39 -4.88 -14.06
N GLN A 278 -3.39 -5.02 -13.19
CA GLN A 278 -2.14 -4.24 -13.23
C GLN A 278 -1.02 -5.03 -13.90
N ASN A 279 -1.30 -5.56 -15.08
CA ASN A 279 -0.34 -6.31 -15.89
C ASN A 279 0.65 -5.40 -16.64
N SER A 280 1.66 -6.01 -17.25
CA SER A 280 2.70 -5.31 -18.02
C SER A 280 2.13 -4.46 -19.15
N LYS A 281 1.06 -4.91 -19.80
CA LYS A 281 0.37 -4.16 -20.88
C LYS A 281 -0.19 -2.82 -20.37
N ASN A 282 -0.93 -2.84 -19.27
CA ASN A 282 -1.54 -1.64 -18.72
C ASN A 282 -0.47 -0.70 -18.14
N ALA A 283 0.58 -1.23 -17.53
CA ALA A 283 1.74 -0.43 -17.11
C ALA A 283 2.42 0.26 -18.31
N MET A 284 2.59 -0.44 -19.43
CA MET A 284 3.14 0.12 -20.68
C MET A 284 2.29 1.27 -21.22
N ILE A 285 0.96 1.10 -21.29
CA ILE A 285 0.04 2.14 -21.78
C ILE A 285 0.19 3.42 -20.95
N ILE A 286 0.26 3.28 -19.63
CA ILE A 286 0.42 4.41 -18.70
C ILE A 286 1.76 5.10 -18.93
N VAL A 287 2.90 4.38 -18.91
CA VAL A 287 4.21 5.02 -19.08
C VAL A 287 4.33 5.67 -20.45
N GLN A 288 3.82 5.06 -21.51
CA GLN A 288 3.87 5.63 -22.85
C GLN A 288 3.16 6.99 -22.92
N GLN A 289 1.95 7.09 -22.39
CA GLN A 289 1.21 8.35 -22.33
C GLN A 289 1.89 9.40 -21.44
N VAL A 290 2.42 8.98 -20.28
CA VAL A 290 3.11 9.90 -19.37
C VAL A 290 4.36 10.45 -20.02
N MET A 291 5.17 9.61 -20.65
CA MET A 291 6.41 10.03 -21.29
C MET A 291 6.14 10.93 -22.49
N GLU A 292 5.08 10.68 -23.26
CA GLU A 292 4.64 11.60 -24.31
C GLU A 292 4.30 13.00 -23.75
N LYS A 293 3.55 13.07 -22.63
CA LYS A 293 3.22 14.35 -21.97
C LYS A 293 4.43 15.07 -21.40
N VAL A 294 5.44 14.33 -20.95
CA VAL A 294 6.74 14.87 -20.51
C VAL A 294 7.57 15.41 -21.68
N GLY A 295 7.23 15.05 -22.91
CA GLY A 295 7.92 15.44 -24.13
C GLY A 295 9.01 14.47 -24.59
N PHE A 296 8.92 13.19 -24.21
CA PHE A 296 9.69 12.14 -24.84
C PHE A 296 9.17 11.83 -26.24
N ASN A 297 10.05 11.36 -27.10
CA ASN A 297 9.75 11.02 -28.48
C ASN A 297 9.17 9.61 -28.60
N THR A 298 8.10 9.31 -27.86
CA THR A 298 7.49 7.96 -27.80
C THR A 298 6.95 7.48 -29.15
N SER A 299 6.68 8.39 -30.09
CA SER A 299 6.28 8.10 -31.48
C SER A 299 7.45 7.92 -32.46
N VAL A 300 8.68 8.29 -32.07
CA VAL A 300 9.87 8.17 -32.93
C VAL A 300 10.56 6.84 -32.62
N PRO A 301 10.73 5.93 -33.59
CA PRO A 301 11.44 4.68 -33.37
C PRO A 301 12.85 4.89 -32.82
N ASN A 302 13.32 3.99 -31.97
CA ASN A 302 14.69 3.94 -31.48
C ASN A 302 15.20 5.25 -30.86
N SER A 303 14.35 5.95 -30.11
CA SER A 303 14.66 7.25 -29.52
C SER A 303 14.91 7.20 -28.00
N ILE A 304 14.46 6.15 -27.31
CA ILE A 304 14.42 6.06 -25.84
C ILE A 304 15.19 4.85 -25.35
N ILE A 305 15.97 5.01 -24.28
CA ILE A 305 16.61 3.89 -23.58
C ILE A 305 15.85 3.63 -22.28
N CYS A 306 15.49 2.36 -22.01
CA CYS A 306 14.84 1.98 -20.76
C CYS A 306 15.85 1.29 -19.84
N VAL A 307 16.04 1.83 -18.64
CA VAL A 307 16.88 1.24 -17.60
C VAL A 307 15.95 0.77 -16.48
N GLY A 308 15.92 -0.53 -16.22
CA GLY A 308 15.00 -1.12 -15.26
C GLY A 308 15.72 -1.96 -14.22
N HIS A 309 15.41 -1.74 -12.94
CA HIS A 309 15.92 -2.57 -11.83
C HIS A 309 14.92 -3.66 -11.45
N SER A 310 15.40 -4.88 -11.18
CA SER A 310 14.58 -5.96 -10.62
C SER A 310 13.30 -6.18 -11.45
N ALA A 311 12.11 -6.14 -10.84
CA ALA A 311 10.83 -6.21 -11.54
C ALA A 311 10.65 -5.13 -12.63
N GLY A 312 11.21 -3.94 -12.44
CA GLY A 312 11.21 -2.87 -13.44
C GLY A 312 11.96 -3.21 -14.71
N GLY A 313 13.00 -4.05 -14.63
CA GLY A 313 13.67 -4.57 -15.81
C GLY A 313 12.78 -5.47 -16.68
N GLN A 314 11.87 -6.22 -16.06
CA GLN A 314 10.90 -7.03 -16.82
C GLN A 314 9.91 -6.15 -17.60
N LEU A 315 9.51 -5.02 -17.01
CA LEU A 315 8.72 -4.02 -17.72
C LEU A 315 9.51 -3.35 -18.84
N CYS A 316 10.76 -2.94 -18.63
CA CYS A 316 11.60 -2.45 -19.72
C CYS A 316 11.71 -3.47 -20.86
N ARG A 317 11.82 -4.77 -20.54
CA ARG A 317 11.82 -5.84 -21.55
C ARG A 317 10.50 -5.88 -22.34
N TYR A 318 9.36 -5.81 -21.65
CA TYR A 318 8.05 -5.72 -22.28
C TYR A 318 7.93 -4.46 -23.15
N TYR A 319 8.38 -3.30 -22.66
CA TYR A 319 8.38 -2.04 -23.41
C TYR A 319 9.24 -2.15 -24.67
N ALA A 320 10.39 -2.80 -24.60
CA ALA A 320 11.25 -2.99 -25.77
C ALA A 320 10.58 -3.83 -26.86
N GLN A 321 9.79 -4.83 -26.49
CA GLN A 321 9.03 -5.68 -27.41
C GLN A 321 7.85 -4.94 -28.05
N GLN A 322 7.17 -4.07 -27.30
CA GLN A 322 5.90 -3.48 -27.73
C GLN A 322 6.02 -2.04 -28.24
N MET A 323 7.00 -1.28 -27.76
CA MET A 323 7.19 0.13 -28.10
C MET A 323 8.37 0.28 -29.08
N ALA A 324 8.07 0.66 -30.31
CA ALA A 324 9.07 0.93 -31.34
C ALA A 324 10.06 2.05 -30.93
N SER A 325 9.65 2.96 -30.05
CA SER A 325 10.50 4.05 -29.55
C SER A 325 11.62 3.60 -28.63
N ILE A 326 11.56 2.41 -28.03
CA ILE A 326 12.67 1.89 -27.25
C ILE A 326 13.81 1.50 -28.20
N LYS A 327 14.97 2.13 -28.02
CA LYS A 327 16.23 1.92 -28.74
C LYS A 327 17.02 0.72 -28.20
N GLY A 328 17.00 0.54 -26.89
CA GLY A 328 17.73 -0.49 -26.18
C GLY A 328 17.37 -0.47 -24.70
N ILE A 329 17.74 -1.54 -24.00
CA ILE A 329 17.42 -1.69 -22.57
C ILE A 329 18.64 -2.05 -21.74
N VAL A 330 18.65 -1.56 -20.50
CA VAL A 330 19.62 -1.91 -19.48
C VAL A 330 18.87 -2.56 -18.32
N LEU A 331 19.21 -3.80 -18.01
CA LEU A 331 18.59 -4.62 -16.97
C LEU A 331 19.51 -4.68 -15.76
N LEU A 332 19.11 -4.05 -14.66
CA LEU A 332 19.86 -4.02 -13.40
C LEU A 332 19.32 -5.11 -12.46
N ASP A 333 20.07 -6.20 -12.28
CA ASP A 333 19.70 -7.37 -11.48
C ASP A 333 18.26 -7.89 -11.72
N SER A 334 17.81 -7.80 -12.97
CA SER A 334 16.46 -8.21 -13.35
C SER A 334 16.47 -9.65 -13.83
N VAL A 335 15.51 -10.47 -13.39
CA VAL A 335 15.26 -11.81 -13.92
C VAL A 335 13.76 -12.03 -14.14
N PRO A 336 13.36 -12.89 -15.09
CA PRO A 336 11.95 -13.27 -15.26
C PRO A 336 11.48 -14.04 -14.03
N VAL A 337 10.58 -13.42 -13.26
CA VAL A 337 10.20 -13.89 -11.92
C VAL A 337 9.59 -15.29 -11.95
N MET A 338 8.72 -15.59 -12.93
CA MET A 338 8.08 -16.90 -13.04
C MET A 338 9.07 -18.01 -13.40
N ASN A 339 10.01 -17.75 -14.32
CA ASN A 339 11.08 -18.72 -14.61
C ASN A 339 12.03 -18.88 -13.43
N TRP A 340 12.23 -17.83 -12.62
CA TRP A 340 13.01 -17.92 -11.39
C TRP A 340 12.32 -18.85 -10.38
N PHE A 341 11.02 -18.69 -10.14
CA PHE A 341 10.26 -19.60 -9.27
C PHE A 341 10.27 -21.04 -9.77
N TYR A 342 10.15 -21.24 -11.08
CA TYR A 342 10.29 -22.55 -11.71
C TYR A 342 11.64 -23.19 -11.41
N LEU A 343 12.75 -22.52 -11.73
CA LEU A 343 14.09 -23.06 -11.50
C LEU A 343 14.37 -23.26 -10.00
N ALA A 344 13.93 -22.34 -9.14
CA ALA A 344 14.07 -22.44 -7.69
C ALA A 344 13.28 -23.61 -7.10
N GLY A 345 12.10 -23.91 -7.63
CA GLY A 345 11.30 -25.07 -7.23
C GLY A 345 11.87 -26.39 -7.75
N GLN A 346 12.47 -26.39 -8.95
CA GLN A 346 13.21 -27.55 -9.45
C GLN A 346 14.39 -27.93 -8.56
N CYS A 347 15.07 -26.96 -7.95
CA CYS A 347 16.11 -27.21 -6.94
C CYS A 347 15.60 -28.04 -5.76
N GLN A 348 14.30 -27.94 -5.46
CA GLN A 348 13.61 -28.64 -4.37
C GLN A 348 12.84 -29.87 -4.87
N ASN A 349 13.11 -30.34 -6.09
CA ASN A 349 12.42 -31.44 -6.77
C ASN A 349 10.89 -31.26 -6.88
N GLN A 350 10.42 -30.01 -6.97
CA GLN A 350 9.00 -29.72 -7.17
C GLN A 350 8.62 -29.84 -8.65
N THR A 351 7.42 -30.38 -8.92
CA THR A 351 6.83 -30.33 -10.26
C THR A 351 6.29 -28.94 -10.57
N VAL A 352 6.07 -28.64 -11.84
CA VAL A 352 5.52 -27.32 -12.24
C VAL A 352 4.13 -27.09 -11.70
N SER A 353 3.26 -28.10 -11.73
CA SER A 353 1.94 -27.97 -11.12
C SER A 353 2.03 -27.77 -9.60
N GLN A 354 3.05 -28.32 -8.92
CA GLN A 354 3.29 -28.03 -7.50
C GLN A 354 3.75 -26.60 -7.27
N ILE A 355 4.68 -26.10 -8.09
CA ILE A 355 5.19 -24.71 -8.02
C ILE A 355 4.04 -23.74 -8.32
N TYR A 356 3.28 -24.00 -9.39
CA TYR A 356 2.12 -23.20 -9.78
C TYR A 356 1.05 -23.21 -8.69
N ALA A 357 0.66 -24.38 -8.19
CA ALA A 357 -0.30 -24.49 -7.10
C ALA A 357 0.20 -23.79 -5.83
N GLN A 358 1.50 -23.86 -5.54
CA GLN A 358 2.11 -23.12 -4.43
C GLN A 358 1.94 -21.61 -4.65
N GLN A 359 2.32 -21.08 -5.81
CA GLN A 359 2.13 -19.66 -6.12
C GLN A 359 0.63 -19.26 -6.10
N GLN A 360 -0.24 -20.08 -6.65
CA GLN A 360 -1.69 -19.85 -6.67
C GLN A 360 -2.29 -19.88 -5.25
N SER A 361 -1.80 -20.76 -4.37
CA SER A 361 -2.18 -20.81 -2.97
C SER A 361 -1.73 -19.58 -2.18
N THR A 362 -0.67 -18.90 -2.64
CA THR A 362 -0.30 -17.59 -2.09
C THR A 362 -1.20 -16.47 -2.58
N LEU A 363 -1.98 -16.62 -3.66
CA LEU A 363 -2.84 -15.52 -4.17
C LEU A 363 -3.89 -15.05 -3.16
N PRO A 364 -4.69 -15.91 -2.49
CA PRO A 364 -5.62 -15.44 -1.46
C PRO A 364 -4.89 -14.77 -0.31
N LEU A 365 -3.72 -15.29 0.07
CA LEU A 365 -2.88 -14.70 1.10
C LEU A 365 -2.36 -13.32 0.66
N ILE A 366 -1.86 -13.17 -0.57
CA ILE A 366 -1.39 -11.92 -1.16
C ILE A 366 -2.54 -10.92 -1.25
N LYS A 367 -3.72 -11.32 -1.75
CA LYS A 367 -4.93 -10.47 -1.80
C LYS A 367 -5.37 -10.03 -0.39
N THR A 368 -5.28 -10.92 0.60
CA THR A 368 -5.62 -10.62 2.01
C THR A 368 -4.58 -9.72 2.67
N MET A 369 -3.29 -10.02 2.52
CA MET A 369 -2.17 -9.21 3.02
C MET A 369 -2.21 -7.82 2.42
N ALA A 370 -2.49 -7.72 1.12
CA ALA A 370 -2.68 -6.47 0.41
C ALA A 370 -3.89 -5.68 0.98
N SER A 371 -5.00 -6.35 1.31
CA SER A 371 -6.20 -5.69 1.89
C SER A 371 -6.03 -5.25 3.35
N LEU A 372 -5.17 -5.93 4.11
CA LEU A 372 -4.86 -5.63 5.52
C LEU A 372 -3.58 -4.82 5.69
N TRP A 373 -2.92 -4.48 4.59
CA TRP A 373 -1.62 -3.85 4.57
C TRP A 373 -1.56 -2.57 5.45
N PRO A 374 -2.52 -1.61 5.40
CA PRO A 374 -2.48 -0.34 6.15
C PRO A 374 -2.46 -0.50 7.67
N LEU A 375 -2.71 -1.71 8.16
CA LEU A 375 -2.67 -2.00 9.59
C LEU A 375 -1.23 -2.15 10.12
N TYR A 376 -0.21 -2.13 9.24
CA TYR A 376 1.22 -2.29 9.59
C TYR A 376 1.59 -3.60 10.30
N ILE A 377 0.64 -4.53 10.44
CA ILE A 377 0.84 -5.81 11.14
C ILE A 377 1.80 -6.73 10.36
N ILE A 378 1.88 -6.54 9.05
CA ILE A 378 2.52 -7.49 8.12
C ILE A 378 3.95 -7.06 7.76
N THR A 379 4.27 -5.77 7.88
CA THR A 379 5.57 -5.17 7.50
C THR A 379 6.80 -5.85 8.13
N PRO A 380 6.77 -6.28 9.41
CA PRO A 380 7.87 -7.04 9.99
C PRO A 380 8.12 -8.40 9.29
N PHE A 381 7.07 -9.04 8.78
CA PHE A 381 7.11 -10.37 8.19
C PHE A 381 7.54 -10.39 6.71
N MET A 382 7.41 -9.27 5.99
CA MET A 382 7.85 -9.15 4.57
C MET A 382 9.37 -8.90 4.41
N SER A 383 10.09 -8.70 5.52
CA SER A 383 11.37 -7.99 5.52
C SER A 383 12.64 -8.81 5.23
N LYS A 384 12.57 -9.88 4.43
CA LYS A 384 13.78 -10.63 3.99
C LYS A 384 14.48 -10.06 2.74
N GLY A 385 14.06 -8.91 2.22
CA GLY A 385 14.78 -8.16 1.17
C GLY A 385 14.33 -6.71 1.08
N GLY A 386 15.27 -5.78 0.80
CA GLY A 386 15.02 -4.35 0.66
C GLY A 386 15.83 -3.46 1.62
N PHE A 387 16.14 -2.24 1.18
CA PHE A 387 16.85 -1.22 1.97
C PHE A 387 16.14 -0.97 3.30
N LYS A 388 16.80 -1.24 4.44
CA LYS A 388 16.31 -0.86 5.76
C LYS A 388 17.13 0.33 6.26
N PRO A 389 16.57 1.53 6.37
CA PRO A 389 17.27 2.63 7.00
C PRO A 389 17.60 2.29 8.45
N SER A 390 18.82 2.64 8.88
CA SER A 390 19.38 2.29 10.19
C SER A 390 18.84 3.16 11.33
N ASN A 391 18.20 4.28 11.01
CA ASN A 391 17.61 5.20 11.99
C ASN A 391 16.09 4.99 12.10
N LEU A 392 15.54 5.26 13.29
CA LEU A 392 14.12 5.06 13.58
C LEU A 392 13.21 5.90 12.66
N GLN A 393 13.61 7.15 12.37
CA GLN A 393 12.84 8.04 11.50
C GLN A 393 12.80 7.54 10.05
N GLY A 394 13.93 7.10 9.51
CA GLY A 394 13.96 6.47 8.20
C GLY A 394 13.19 5.16 8.21
N TRP A 395 13.21 4.39 9.30
CA TRP A 395 12.46 3.12 9.40
C TRP A 395 10.95 3.35 9.31
N VAL A 396 10.43 4.33 10.03
CA VAL A 396 9.02 4.73 9.95
C VAL A 396 8.67 5.21 8.54
N ASN A 397 9.49 6.08 7.94
CA ASN A 397 9.26 6.58 6.57
C ASN A 397 9.29 5.44 5.54
N TRP A 398 10.24 4.52 5.68
CA TRP A 398 10.36 3.35 4.83
C TRP A 398 9.12 2.47 4.93
N GLN A 399 8.61 2.18 6.13
CA GLN A 399 7.41 1.36 6.26
C GLN A 399 6.22 1.95 5.51
N ILE A 400 6.02 3.27 5.57
CA ILE A 400 4.85 3.97 5.01
C ILE A 400 4.87 4.03 3.47
N THR A 401 6.02 4.23 2.82
CA THR A 401 6.08 4.25 1.34
C THR A 401 6.17 2.84 0.75
N THR A 402 6.92 1.96 1.41
CA THR A 402 7.12 0.56 1.03
C THR A 402 5.79 -0.18 0.96
N THR A 403 4.90 0.14 1.90
CA THR A 403 3.48 -0.21 1.93
C THR A 403 2.77 -0.24 0.60
N ARG A 404 2.60 0.94 0.03
CA ARG A 404 1.74 1.12 -1.12
C ARG A 404 2.38 0.49 -2.35
N ASN A 405 3.69 0.60 -2.43
CA ASN A 405 4.49 -0.01 -3.47
C ASN A 405 4.34 -1.55 -3.46
N TRP A 406 4.41 -2.20 -2.29
CA TRP A 406 4.22 -3.64 -2.19
C TRP A 406 2.78 -4.06 -2.43
N TYR A 407 1.79 -3.26 -1.99
CA TYR A 407 0.39 -3.49 -2.34
C TYR A 407 0.21 -3.53 -3.86
N SER A 408 0.72 -2.52 -4.58
CA SER A 408 0.67 -2.47 -6.03
C SER A 408 1.47 -3.58 -6.69
N GLN A 409 2.66 -3.90 -6.17
CA GLN A 409 3.47 -5.03 -6.63
C GLN A 409 2.73 -6.36 -6.49
N SER A 410 2.02 -6.57 -5.39
CA SER A 410 1.22 -7.76 -5.13
C SER A 410 0.06 -7.91 -6.13
N LEU A 411 -0.61 -6.81 -6.50
CA LEU A 411 -1.65 -6.84 -7.54
C LEU A 411 -1.07 -7.15 -8.93
N GLY A 412 0.09 -6.57 -9.26
CA GLY A 412 0.79 -6.87 -10.50
C GLY A 412 1.18 -8.33 -10.58
N TYR A 413 1.81 -8.85 -9.51
CA TYR A 413 2.21 -10.26 -9.41
C TYR A 413 1.01 -11.22 -9.52
N ALA A 414 -0.12 -10.89 -8.90
CA ALA A 414 -1.34 -11.67 -9.03
C ALA A 414 -1.86 -11.69 -10.47
N SER A 415 -1.82 -10.55 -11.16
CA SER A 415 -2.23 -10.46 -12.57
C SER A 415 -1.29 -11.28 -13.47
N GLU A 416 0.03 -11.18 -13.22
CA GLU A 416 1.05 -11.96 -13.94
C GLU A 416 0.87 -13.47 -13.75
N LEU A 417 0.51 -13.93 -12.55
CA LEU A 417 0.27 -15.35 -12.29
C LEU A 417 -1.02 -15.85 -12.97
N GLU A 418 -2.06 -15.01 -13.04
CA GLU A 418 -3.30 -15.32 -13.77
C GLU A 418 -3.05 -15.38 -15.30
N GLU A 419 -2.12 -14.58 -15.83
CA GLU A 419 -1.72 -14.58 -17.24
C GLU A 419 -0.72 -15.70 -17.60
N CYS A 420 0.31 -15.89 -16.78
CA CYS A 420 1.36 -16.91 -16.93
C CYS A 420 0.90 -18.23 -16.28
N GLN A 421 0.04 -18.96 -17.00
CA GLN A 421 -0.36 -20.34 -16.66
C GLN A 421 0.86 -21.28 -16.61
N GLU A 422 0.69 -22.54 -16.17
CA GLU A 422 1.77 -23.53 -15.99
C GLU A 422 2.76 -23.61 -17.17
N GLN A 423 2.26 -23.57 -18.40
CA GLN A 423 3.05 -23.68 -19.63
C GLN A 423 4.08 -22.55 -19.80
N CYS A 424 3.74 -21.34 -19.35
CA CYS A 424 4.62 -20.18 -19.45
C CYS A 424 5.84 -20.33 -18.53
N MET A 425 5.69 -20.95 -17.35
CA MET A 425 6.78 -21.12 -16.39
C MET A 425 7.84 -22.13 -16.85
N GLU A 426 7.42 -23.21 -17.52
CA GLU A 426 8.32 -24.22 -18.08
C GLU A 426 9.03 -23.75 -19.36
N SER A 427 8.47 -22.75 -20.03
CA SER A 427 8.97 -22.32 -21.33
C SER A 427 10.41 -21.79 -21.21
N SER A 428 11.25 -22.17 -22.18
CA SER A 428 12.57 -21.55 -22.33
C SER A 428 12.36 -20.07 -22.63
N ILE A 429 12.98 -19.21 -21.83
CA ILE A 429 13.03 -17.78 -22.11
C ILE A 429 13.70 -17.45 -23.43
N ILE A 430 14.61 -18.31 -23.92
CA ILE A 430 15.21 -18.22 -25.24
C ILE A 430 14.31 -18.98 -26.21
N ASN A 431 13.39 -18.25 -26.85
CA ASN A 431 12.53 -18.73 -27.91
C ASN A 431 12.28 -17.60 -28.93
N PRO A 432 11.86 -17.91 -30.18
CA PRO A 432 11.68 -16.88 -31.22
C PRO A 432 10.72 -15.74 -30.83
N GLU A 433 9.67 -16.04 -30.06
CA GLU A 433 8.67 -15.05 -29.61
C GLU A 433 9.22 -14.09 -28.54
N SER A 434 10.31 -14.47 -27.88
CA SER A 434 10.95 -13.67 -26.82
C SER A 434 12.08 -12.79 -27.32
N MET A 435 12.48 -12.91 -28.60
CA MET A 435 13.51 -12.08 -29.22
C MET A 435 13.03 -10.64 -29.36
N ILE A 436 13.88 -9.67 -29.03
CA ILE A 436 13.53 -8.24 -29.01
C ILE A 436 14.14 -7.48 -30.20
N ASP A 437 15.20 -8.04 -30.81
CA ASP A 437 15.99 -7.40 -31.87
C ASP A 437 16.45 -5.97 -31.51
N LYS A 438 16.80 -5.79 -30.23
CA LYS A 438 17.35 -4.55 -29.67
C LYS A 438 18.51 -4.89 -28.74
N PRO A 439 19.46 -3.98 -28.51
CA PRO A 439 20.52 -4.19 -27.53
C PRO A 439 19.95 -4.40 -26.12
N ILE A 440 20.40 -5.46 -25.45
CA ILE A 440 20.09 -5.76 -24.05
C ILE A 440 21.39 -5.82 -23.25
N ILE A 441 21.59 -4.84 -22.37
CA ILE A 441 22.73 -4.83 -21.44
C ILE A 441 22.25 -5.30 -20.08
N VAL A 442 22.68 -6.49 -19.68
CA VAL A 442 22.36 -7.07 -18.38
C VAL A 442 23.51 -6.78 -17.42
N ILE A 443 23.24 -6.02 -16.37
CA ILE A 443 24.18 -5.73 -15.29
C ILE A 443 23.66 -6.42 -14.04
N THR A 444 24.34 -7.44 -13.54
CA THR A 444 23.89 -8.23 -12.39
C THR A 444 24.91 -8.23 -11.26
N ALA A 445 24.44 -8.41 -10.03
CA ALA A 445 25.30 -8.62 -8.88
C ALA A 445 26.13 -9.90 -9.07
N SER A 446 27.46 -9.83 -8.90
CA SER A 446 28.30 -11.02 -8.84
C SER A 446 28.02 -11.76 -7.52
N ASN A 447 26.99 -12.60 -7.52
CA ASN A 447 26.56 -13.32 -6.33
C ASN A 447 27.59 -14.40 -5.89
N GLN A 448 28.62 -14.68 -6.69
CA GLN A 448 29.60 -15.73 -6.44
C GLN A 448 30.52 -15.48 -5.22
N SER A 449 30.58 -14.24 -4.73
CA SER A 449 31.47 -13.87 -3.63
C SER A 449 30.92 -14.17 -2.23
N ILE A 450 29.62 -14.47 -2.09
CA ILE A 450 28.96 -14.77 -0.80
C ILE A 450 28.72 -16.26 -0.66
N THR A 451 29.37 -16.88 0.33
CA THR A 451 29.31 -18.32 0.61
C THR A 451 28.12 -18.68 1.52
N CYS A 452 27.83 -19.97 1.64
CA CYS A 452 26.87 -20.47 2.64
C CYS A 452 27.31 -20.18 4.09
N GLU A 453 28.62 -20.18 4.36
CA GLU A 453 29.16 -19.88 5.69
C GLU A 453 28.87 -18.43 6.08
N ASP A 454 29.04 -17.49 5.14
CA ASP A 454 28.69 -16.07 5.32
C ASP A 454 27.21 -15.87 5.66
N ARG A 455 26.34 -16.83 5.30
CA ARG A 455 24.90 -16.82 5.55
C ARG A 455 24.45 -17.76 6.66
N ASN A 456 25.36 -18.44 7.36
CA ASN A 456 25.06 -19.47 8.36
C ASN A 456 24.12 -20.59 7.81
N LEU A 457 24.26 -20.96 6.55
CA LEU A 457 23.46 -22.02 5.91
C LEU A 457 24.25 -23.34 5.89
N THR A 458 23.56 -24.46 6.16
CA THR A 458 24.18 -25.80 6.13
C THR A 458 23.29 -26.81 5.40
N GLY A 459 23.87 -27.94 4.97
CA GLY A 459 23.13 -29.04 4.36
C GLY A 459 22.30 -28.63 3.13
N THR A 460 21.03 -29.04 3.12
CA THR A 460 20.09 -28.77 2.02
C THR A 460 19.82 -27.29 1.81
N ASP A 461 19.85 -26.47 2.86
CA ASP A 461 19.64 -25.02 2.73
C ASP A 461 20.77 -24.35 1.94
N CYS A 462 22.01 -24.81 2.14
CA CYS A 462 23.16 -24.36 1.36
C CYS A 462 23.06 -24.79 -0.11
N GLN A 463 22.64 -26.03 -0.37
CA GLN A 463 22.42 -26.53 -1.73
C GLN A 463 21.33 -25.73 -2.45
N ASN A 464 20.21 -25.47 -1.78
CA ASN A 464 19.11 -24.65 -2.30
C ASN A 464 19.57 -23.23 -2.60
N TYR A 465 20.38 -22.63 -1.71
CA TYR A 465 20.94 -21.29 -1.92
C TYR A 465 21.79 -21.22 -3.20
N TYR A 466 22.77 -22.12 -3.37
CA TYR A 466 23.59 -22.12 -4.59
C TYR A 466 22.77 -22.43 -5.85
N CYS A 467 21.77 -23.30 -5.75
CA CYS A 467 20.91 -23.60 -6.89
C CYS A 467 20.08 -22.39 -7.32
N GLN A 468 19.48 -21.64 -6.38
CA GLN A 468 18.76 -20.39 -6.67
C GLN A 468 19.68 -19.28 -7.20
N GLN A 469 20.90 -19.19 -6.66
CA GLN A 469 21.93 -18.28 -7.15
C GLN A 469 22.29 -18.59 -8.62
N ASN A 470 22.56 -19.86 -8.93
CA ASN A 470 22.85 -20.33 -10.28
C ASN A 470 21.68 -20.12 -11.24
N ALA A 471 20.45 -20.34 -10.77
CA ALA A 471 19.24 -20.04 -11.54
C ALA A 471 19.16 -18.56 -11.91
N SER A 472 19.43 -17.67 -10.96
CA SER A 472 19.42 -16.21 -11.18
C SER A 472 20.48 -15.80 -12.22
N MET A 473 21.71 -16.30 -12.09
CA MET A 473 22.78 -16.02 -13.06
C MET A 473 22.44 -16.55 -14.45
N LYS A 474 21.92 -17.78 -14.55
CA LYS A 474 21.50 -18.38 -15.81
C LYS A 474 20.41 -17.54 -16.50
N LEU A 475 19.41 -17.08 -15.76
CA LEU A 475 18.35 -16.23 -16.29
C LEU A 475 18.87 -14.86 -16.72
N ALA A 476 19.81 -14.27 -15.98
CA ALA A 476 20.46 -13.01 -16.34
C ALA A 476 21.26 -13.15 -17.65
N VAL A 477 22.08 -14.19 -17.79
CA VAL A 477 22.81 -14.49 -19.03
C VAL A 477 21.84 -14.71 -20.19
N ASN A 478 20.82 -15.54 -20.00
CA ASN A 478 19.84 -15.83 -21.04
C ASN A 478 19.11 -14.56 -21.54
N GLN A 479 18.83 -13.59 -20.67
CA GLN A 479 18.23 -12.33 -21.11
C GLN A 479 19.13 -11.53 -22.05
N SER A 480 20.45 -11.55 -21.85
CA SER A 480 21.38 -10.91 -22.79
C SER A 480 21.35 -11.55 -24.19
N LEU A 481 20.98 -12.83 -24.28
CA LEU A 481 20.88 -13.58 -25.54
C LEU A 481 19.58 -13.29 -26.32
N LEU A 482 18.61 -12.57 -25.73
CA LEU A 482 17.35 -12.21 -26.39
C LEU A 482 17.45 -10.95 -27.27
N GLY A 483 18.55 -10.21 -27.12
CA GLY A 483 18.81 -9.01 -27.89
C GLY A 483 19.65 -9.28 -29.13
N ASN A 484 20.08 -8.20 -29.78
CA ASN A 484 20.95 -8.26 -30.96
C ASN A 484 22.44 -8.43 -30.57
N GLU A 485 23.35 -8.35 -31.56
CA GLU A 485 24.80 -8.55 -31.40
C GLU A 485 25.50 -7.59 -30.43
N VAL A 486 24.89 -6.45 -30.11
CA VAL A 486 25.44 -5.48 -29.13
C VAL A 486 25.17 -5.92 -27.69
N SER A 487 24.21 -6.82 -27.49
CA SER A 487 23.76 -7.26 -26.18
C SER A 487 24.89 -7.88 -25.37
N LYS A 488 24.93 -7.56 -24.08
CA LYS A 488 26.03 -7.93 -23.21
C LYS A 488 25.58 -8.29 -21.81
N TYR A 489 26.26 -9.25 -21.22
CA TYR A 489 26.18 -9.58 -19.80
C TYR A 489 27.41 -9.01 -19.09
N VAL A 490 27.17 -8.27 -18.00
CA VAL A 490 28.17 -7.59 -17.18
C VAL A 490 27.92 -7.92 -15.72
N GLU A 491 28.97 -8.34 -15.02
CA GLU A 491 28.90 -8.58 -13.59
C GLU A 491 29.43 -7.37 -12.82
N CYS A 492 28.73 -7.00 -11.75
CA CYS A 492 29.18 -6.00 -10.80
C CYS A 492 30.42 -6.52 -10.06
N PRO A 493 31.56 -5.81 -10.13
CA PRO A 493 32.82 -6.29 -9.54
C PRO A 493 32.78 -6.23 -8.00
N GLY A 494 33.40 -7.21 -7.35
CA GLY A 494 33.50 -7.28 -5.88
C GLY A 494 32.22 -7.83 -5.21
N ILE A 495 31.94 -7.36 -4.00
CA ILE A 495 30.75 -7.77 -3.23
C ILE A 495 29.59 -6.86 -3.65
N CYS A 496 28.76 -7.35 -4.57
CA CYS A 496 27.51 -6.71 -4.97
C CYS A 496 26.33 -7.63 -4.63
N ASN A 497 25.23 -7.06 -4.17
CA ASN A 497 23.96 -7.75 -3.92
C ASN A 497 22.87 -7.11 -4.78
N HIS A 498 21.64 -7.62 -4.72
CA HIS A 498 20.48 -7.06 -5.42
C HIS A 498 20.24 -5.56 -5.16
N ASP A 499 20.77 -5.04 -4.05
CA ASP A 499 20.69 -3.64 -3.60
C ASP A 499 21.80 -2.75 -4.20
N PHE A 500 22.60 -3.26 -5.15
CA PHE A 500 23.77 -2.57 -5.69
C PHE A 500 23.43 -1.25 -6.40
N ILE A 501 22.18 -1.04 -6.81
CA ILE A 501 21.73 0.24 -7.36
C ILE A 501 21.92 1.41 -6.40
N TRP A 502 21.92 1.15 -5.09
CA TRP A 502 22.16 2.16 -4.05
C TRP A 502 23.58 2.14 -3.48
N LYS A 503 24.35 1.09 -3.78
CA LYS A 503 25.70 0.89 -3.22
C LYS A 503 26.82 1.17 -4.23
N GLN A 504 26.53 0.98 -5.51
CA GLN A 504 27.47 1.06 -6.63
C GLN A 504 26.91 1.93 -7.78
N PRO A 505 26.35 3.13 -7.52
CA PRO A 505 25.74 3.96 -8.56
C PRO A 505 26.74 4.39 -9.64
N ASP A 506 27.98 4.72 -9.26
CA ASP A 506 29.04 5.13 -10.18
C ASP A 506 29.36 4.05 -11.22
N PHE A 507 29.44 2.79 -10.77
CA PHE A 507 29.66 1.64 -11.65
C PHE A 507 28.52 1.51 -12.67
N ILE A 508 27.26 1.62 -12.22
CA ILE A 508 26.09 1.54 -13.10
C ILE A 508 26.12 2.65 -14.14
N VAL A 509 26.36 3.89 -13.71
CA VAL A 509 26.43 5.06 -14.60
C VAL A 509 27.53 4.84 -15.63
N GLN A 510 28.72 4.43 -15.21
CA GLN A 510 29.84 4.15 -16.12
C GLN A 510 29.48 3.10 -17.17
N GLN A 511 28.81 2.01 -16.78
CA GLN A 511 28.38 0.99 -17.74
C GLN A 511 27.32 1.54 -18.70
N ILE A 512 26.31 2.26 -18.20
CA ILE A 512 25.28 2.87 -19.04
C ILE A 512 25.91 3.81 -20.07
N GLU A 513 26.78 4.73 -19.65
CA GLU A 513 27.47 5.68 -20.53
C GLU A 513 28.35 4.99 -21.57
N TYR A 514 28.99 3.86 -21.21
CA TYR A 514 29.80 3.06 -22.12
C TYR A 514 28.98 2.43 -23.25
N TYR A 515 27.77 1.93 -22.96
CA TYR A 515 26.94 1.22 -23.95
C TYR A 515 25.99 2.12 -24.74
N ILE A 516 25.60 3.30 -24.23
CA ILE A 516 24.70 4.22 -24.96
C ILE A 516 25.14 4.50 -26.41
N PRO A 517 26.43 4.76 -26.72
CA PRO A 517 26.88 4.97 -28.09
C PRO A 517 26.82 3.73 -28.99
N LEU A 518 26.71 2.54 -28.40
CA LEU A 518 26.64 1.25 -29.11
C LEU A 518 25.21 0.85 -29.44
N PHE A 519 24.22 1.46 -28.79
CA PHE A 519 22.81 1.32 -29.16
C PHE A 519 22.52 2.12 -30.42
#